data_AF-A0A951GV48-F1
#
_entry.id   AF-A0A951GV48-F1
#
_cell.length_a   1.000
_cell.length_b   1.000
_cell.length_c   1.000
_cell.angle_alpha   90.00
_cell.angle_beta   90.00
_cell.angle_gamma   90.00
#
_symmetry.space_group_name_H-M   'P 1'
#
loop_
_entity.id
_entity.type
_entity.pdbx_description
1 polymer ?
#
loop_
_entity_poly.entity_id
_entity_poly.type
_entity_poly.pdbx_seq_one_letter_code
_entity_poly.pdbx_strand_id
1 'polypeptide(L)'
;MPKQQRMMRIEQRSQLAAMQQLESRSDEELEAETKYRAAAQAILGARAAERYDAKAARGHFQRALAAARPQERLQLRRMADASLALAERRAEDLKKATERLGVESPTSRQLRGLRFMGLVAPPASAGILARIRGIVLVILLVILVLAAGFGLVKLVALPFGGLSLDLTIFYTIVVVAIAVGALVFFGRRRQKRAQAQRAEQLAGGR
;
A
#
# COMPACT_ATOMS: atom_id res chain seq x y z
N MET A 1 -26.01 -28.39 28.14
CA MET A 1 -25.02 -27.91 27.15
C MET A 1 -25.52 -26.89 26.07
N PRO A 2 -26.82 -26.57 25.84
CA PRO A 2 -27.21 -25.69 24.72
C PRO A 2 -27.23 -24.16 25.02
N LYS A 3 -27.29 -23.72 26.29
CA LYS A 3 -27.35 -22.29 26.65
C LYS A 3 -26.02 -21.55 26.41
N GLN A 4 -24.89 -22.17 26.73
CA GLN A 4 -23.55 -21.58 26.52
C GLN A 4 -23.23 -21.36 25.04
N GLN A 5 -23.61 -22.29 24.16
CA GLN A 5 -23.41 -22.13 22.71
C GLN A 5 -24.24 -20.98 22.12
N ARG A 6 -25.46 -20.75 22.64
CA ARG A 6 -26.28 -19.60 22.24
C ARG A 6 -25.69 -18.27 22.73
N MET A 7 -25.22 -18.20 23.98
CA MET A 7 -24.56 -16.99 24.50
C MET A 7 -23.27 -16.67 23.72
N MET A 8 -22.45 -17.68 23.41
CA MET A 8 -21.25 -17.51 22.59
C MET A 8 -21.56 -16.97 21.18
N ARG A 9 -22.61 -17.46 20.51
CA ARG A 9 -23.03 -16.96 19.20
C ARG A 9 -23.55 -15.52 19.24
N ILE A 10 -24.25 -15.15 20.32
CA ILE A 10 -24.77 -13.78 20.52
C ILE A 10 -23.60 -12.80 20.78
N GLU A 11 -22.62 -13.20 21.57
CA GLU A 11 -21.44 -12.36 21.86
C GLU A 11 -20.58 -12.11 20.61
N GLN A 12 -20.31 -13.13 19.79
CA GLN A 12 -19.57 -12.95 18.53
C GLN A 12 -20.27 -12.01 17.56
N ARG A 13 -21.61 -12.08 17.47
CA ARG A 13 -22.41 -11.14 16.68
C ARG A 13 -22.35 -9.72 17.23
N SER A 14 -22.29 -9.55 18.56
CA SER A 14 -22.23 -8.23 19.19
C SER A 14 -20.93 -7.48 18.89
N GLN A 15 -19.80 -8.18 18.75
CA GLN A 15 -18.52 -7.56 18.41
C GLN A 15 -18.40 -7.19 16.94
N LEU A 16 -18.91 -8.02 16.03
CA LEU A 16 -18.98 -7.66 14.61
C LEU A 16 -19.89 -6.45 14.38
N ALA A 17 -21.00 -6.37 15.11
CA ALA A 17 -21.86 -5.19 15.11
C ALA A 17 -21.14 -3.95 15.69
N ALA A 18 -20.35 -4.12 16.76
CA ALA A 18 -19.55 -3.05 17.32
C ALA A 18 -18.46 -2.56 16.35
N MET A 19 -17.82 -3.46 15.59
CA MET A 19 -16.86 -3.08 14.55
C MET A 19 -17.50 -2.22 13.47
N GLN A 20 -18.68 -2.60 12.98
CA GLN A 20 -19.42 -1.82 11.97
C GLN A 20 -19.81 -0.42 12.48
N GLN A 21 -20.20 -0.31 13.77
CA GLN A 21 -20.51 0.98 14.38
C GLN A 21 -19.28 1.88 14.61
N LEU A 22 -18.12 1.27 14.80
CA LEU A 22 -16.86 1.98 15.04
C LEU A 22 -16.12 2.33 13.75
N GLU A 23 -16.43 1.67 12.63
CA GLU A 23 -15.76 1.86 11.34
C GLU A 23 -15.89 3.29 10.79
N SER A 24 -16.98 3.99 11.10
CA SER A 24 -17.22 5.38 10.71
C SER A 24 -16.56 6.42 11.63
N ARG A 25 -16.03 6.01 12.79
CA ARG A 25 -15.44 6.93 13.78
C ARG A 25 -14.04 7.39 13.39
N SER A 26 -13.64 8.56 13.87
CA SER A 26 -12.30 9.12 13.62
C SER A 26 -11.21 8.31 14.32
N ASP A 27 -9.95 8.44 13.87
CA ASP A 27 -8.82 7.75 14.51
C ASP A 27 -8.69 8.15 15.99
N GLU A 28 -8.92 9.43 16.32
CA GLU A 28 -8.87 9.97 17.68
C GLU A 28 -9.96 9.39 18.60
N GLU A 29 -11.19 9.28 18.08
CA GLU A 29 -12.30 8.66 18.79
C GLU A 29 -12.08 7.16 19.04
N LEU A 30 -11.41 6.46 18.12
CA LEU A 30 -11.05 5.05 18.28
C LEU A 30 -9.94 4.85 19.31
N GLU A 31 -9.02 5.81 19.47
CA GLU A 31 -7.99 5.75 20.52
C GLU A 31 -8.57 5.99 21.91
N ALA A 32 -9.59 6.85 22.02
CA ALA A 32 -10.31 7.11 23.27
C ALA A 32 -11.30 6.00 23.66
N GLU A 33 -11.64 5.10 22.73
CA GLU A 33 -12.62 4.04 22.96
C GLU A 33 -12.13 2.97 23.95
N THR A 34 -12.81 2.89 25.11
CA THR A 34 -12.46 1.96 26.19
C THR A 34 -13.31 0.69 26.20
N LYS A 35 -14.59 0.80 25.79
CA LYS A 35 -15.57 -0.30 25.91
C LYS A 35 -15.32 -1.41 24.89
N TYR A 36 -15.02 -1.03 23.65
CA TYR A 36 -14.70 -1.96 22.57
C TYR A 36 -13.25 -1.81 22.11
N ARG A 37 -12.32 -1.70 23.07
CA ARG A 37 -10.90 -1.42 22.83
C ARG A 37 -10.24 -2.40 21.85
N ALA A 38 -10.60 -3.69 21.91
CA ALA A 38 -10.07 -4.70 20.98
C ALA A 38 -10.49 -4.42 19.53
N ALA A 39 -11.76 -4.08 19.31
CA ALA A 39 -12.29 -3.74 17.99
C ALA A 39 -11.72 -2.41 17.48
N ALA A 40 -11.67 -1.38 18.32
CA ALA A 40 -11.13 -0.08 17.95
C ALA A 40 -9.65 -0.15 17.53
N GLN A 41 -8.82 -0.86 18.30
CA GLN A 41 -7.41 -1.07 17.95
C GLN A 41 -7.25 -1.92 16.68
N ALA A 42 -8.16 -2.85 16.41
CA ALA A 42 -8.11 -3.63 15.17
C ALA A 42 -8.46 -2.79 13.93
N ILE A 43 -9.38 -1.82 14.06
CA ILE A 43 -9.71 -0.85 12.99
C ILE A 43 -8.52 0.09 12.75
N LEU A 44 -7.91 0.64 13.79
CA LEU A 44 -6.69 1.45 13.66
C LEU A 44 -5.55 0.66 13.01
N GLY A 45 -5.40 -0.62 13.37
CA GLY A 45 -4.44 -1.53 12.73
C GLY A 45 -4.72 -1.75 11.25
N ALA A 46 -5.98 -1.91 10.86
CA ALA A 46 -6.39 -2.03 9.47
C ALA A 46 -6.14 -0.74 8.67
N ARG A 47 -6.50 0.43 9.22
CA ARG A 47 -6.24 1.75 8.60
C ARG A 47 -4.75 2.04 8.46
N ALA A 48 -3.93 1.62 9.41
CA ALA A 48 -2.48 1.71 9.32
C ALA A 48 -1.92 0.77 8.21
N ALA A 49 -2.51 -0.41 8.06
CA ALA A 49 -2.13 -1.35 7.01
C ALA A 49 -2.47 -0.83 5.59
N GLU A 50 -3.61 -0.16 5.42
CA GLU A 50 -3.97 0.51 4.16
C GLU A 50 -2.98 1.63 3.79
N ARG A 51 -2.42 2.31 4.79
CA ARG A 51 -1.34 3.29 4.64
C ARG A 51 0.04 2.67 4.41
N TYR A 52 0.14 1.34 4.35
CA TYR A 52 1.38 0.58 4.26
C TYR A 52 2.35 0.78 5.44
N ASP A 53 1.84 1.18 6.61
CA ASP A 53 2.63 1.27 7.84
C ASP A 53 2.57 -0.05 8.62
N ALA A 54 3.47 -0.96 8.26
CA ALA A 54 3.57 -2.26 8.93
C ALA A 54 3.93 -2.14 10.43
N LYS A 55 4.65 -1.10 10.85
CA LYS A 55 5.07 -0.95 12.25
C LYS A 55 3.89 -0.53 13.12
N ALA A 56 3.16 0.50 12.69
CA ALA A 56 1.96 0.94 13.39
C ALA A 56 0.88 -0.16 13.38
N ALA A 57 0.65 -0.80 12.23
CA ALA A 57 -0.32 -1.89 12.12
C ALA A 57 -0.03 -3.03 13.11
N ARG A 58 1.23 -3.51 13.20
CA ARG A 58 1.64 -4.54 14.18
C ARG A 58 1.37 -4.08 15.61
N GLY A 59 1.72 -2.84 15.96
CA GLY A 59 1.50 -2.30 17.29
C GLY A 59 0.03 -2.26 17.69
N HIS A 60 -0.85 -1.81 16.79
CA HIS A 60 -2.28 -1.77 17.02
C HIS A 60 -2.89 -3.18 17.12
N PHE A 61 -2.51 -4.12 16.24
CA PHE A 61 -3.00 -5.51 16.33
C PHE A 61 -2.50 -6.25 17.57
N GLN A 62 -1.29 -5.97 18.07
CA GLN A 62 -0.80 -6.51 19.34
C GLN A 62 -1.65 -6.02 20.52
N ARG A 63 -1.97 -4.71 20.57
CA ARG A 63 -2.86 -4.14 21.59
C ARG A 63 -4.29 -4.68 21.46
N ALA A 64 -4.78 -4.86 20.23
CA ALA A 64 -6.08 -5.47 19.97
C ALA A 64 -6.14 -6.91 20.51
N LEU A 65 -5.13 -7.74 20.23
CA LEU A 65 -5.04 -9.12 20.71
C LEU A 65 -4.88 -9.23 22.23
N ALA A 66 -4.17 -8.28 22.85
CA ALA A 66 -4.03 -8.20 24.30
C ALA A 66 -5.37 -7.89 24.98
N ALA A 67 -6.17 -6.97 24.39
CA ALA A 67 -7.50 -6.61 24.88
C ALA A 67 -8.60 -7.62 24.47
N ALA A 68 -8.32 -8.53 23.54
CA ALA A 68 -9.31 -9.44 22.96
C ALA A 68 -9.59 -10.66 23.83
N ARG A 69 -10.85 -11.11 23.75
CA ARG A 69 -11.31 -12.34 24.40
C ARG A 69 -10.74 -13.58 23.71
N PRO A 70 -10.56 -14.72 24.41
CA PRO A 70 -9.96 -15.92 23.84
C PRO A 70 -10.63 -16.44 22.55
N GLN A 71 -11.95 -16.27 22.45
CA GLN A 71 -12.75 -16.72 21.31
C GLN A 71 -12.50 -15.86 20.05
N GLU A 72 -12.23 -14.57 20.23
CA GLU A 72 -12.04 -13.58 19.15
C GLU A 72 -10.58 -13.50 18.69
N ARG A 73 -9.64 -13.92 19.54
CA ARG A 73 -8.20 -13.91 19.23
C ARG A 73 -7.89 -14.63 17.94
N LEU A 74 -8.60 -15.71 17.61
CA LEU A 74 -8.37 -16.44 16.36
C LEU A 74 -8.76 -15.61 15.14
N GLN A 75 -9.94 -14.95 15.18
CA GLN A 75 -10.39 -14.09 14.08
C GLN A 75 -9.52 -12.85 13.95
N LEU A 76 -9.16 -12.21 15.06
CA LEU A 76 -8.26 -11.07 15.09
C LEU A 76 -6.85 -11.41 14.61
N ARG A 77 -6.33 -12.62 14.91
CA ARG A 77 -5.05 -13.09 14.35
C ARG A 77 -5.12 -13.25 12.84
N ARG A 78 -6.18 -13.89 12.32
CA ARG A 78 -6.36 -14.04 10.86
C ARG A 78 -6.50 -12.68 10.16
N MET A 79 -7.23 -11.75 10.77
CA MET A 79 -7.40 -10.39 10.27
C MET A 79 -6.07 -9.61 10.32
N ALA A 80 -5.31 -9.75 11.40
CA ALA A 80 -3.98 -9.18 11.54
C ALA A 80 -3.03 -9.75 10.48
N ASP A 81 -3.02 -11.06 10.23
CA ASP A 81 -2.17 -11.70 9.21
C ASP A 81 -2.46 -11.12 7.81
N ALA A 82 -3.74 -10.98 7.44
CA ALA A 82 -4.12 -10.37 6.17
C ALA A 82 -3.71 -8.89 6.08
N SER A 83 -3.97 -8.12 7.14
CA SER A 83 -3.64 -6.69 7.20
C SER A 83 -2.13 -6.45 7.18
N LEU A 84 -1.35 -7.28 7.87
CA LEU A 84 0.11 -7.20 7.87
C LEU A 84 0.71 -7.63 6.53
N ALA A 85 0.15 -8.64 5.87
CA ALA A 85 0.58 -9.01 4.53
C ALA A 85 0.33 -7.87 3.51
N LEU A 86 -0.79 -7.15 3.64
CA LEU A 86 -1.06 -5.95 2.87
C LEU A 86 -0.04 -4.83 3.16
N ALA A 87 0.16 -4.51 4.44
CA ALA A 87 1.06 -3.44 4.88
C ALA A 87 2.51 -3.68 4.43
N GLU A 88 2.94 -4.93 4.48
CA GLU A 88 4.27 -5.37 4.05
C GLU A 88 4.36 -5.67 2.56
N ARG A 89 3.30 -5.42 1.79
CA ARG A 89 3.28 -5.59 0.33
C ARG A 89 3.59 -7.02 -0.11
N ARG A 90 3.23 -8.00 0.71
CA ARG A 90 3.46 -9.45 0.48
C ARG A 90 2.25 -10.07 -0.20
N ALA A 91 2.20 -9.99 -1.53
CA ALA A 91 1.06 -10.44 -2.33
C ALA A 91 0.69 -11.92 -2.13
N GLU A 92 1.67 -12.81 -2.00
CA GLU A 92 1.40 -14.24 -1.78
C GLU A 92 0.80 -14.51 -0.41
N ASP A 93 1.34 -13.87 0.63
CA ASP A 93 0.86 -14.01 2.00
C ASP A 93 -0.54 -13.40 2.14
N LEU A 94 -0.80 -12.28 1.45
CA LEU A 94 -2.10 -11.64 1.43
C LEU A 94 -3.16 -12.56 0.83
N LYS A 95 -2.87 -13.17 -0.33
CA LYS A 95 -3.79 -14.11 -0.99
C LYS A 95 -4.12 -15.30 -0.08
N LYS A 96 -3.10 -15.91 0.53
CA LYS A 96 -3.28 -17.03 1.47
C LYS A 96 -4.08 -16.62 2.72
N ALA A 97 -3.85 -15.41 3.23
CA ALA A 97 -4.55 -14.91 4.40
C ALA A 97 -6.03 -14.57 4.09
N THR A 98 -6.32 -13.97 2.94
CA THR A 98 -7.71 -13.71 2.50
C THR A 98 -8.49 -14.98 2.23
N GLU A 99 -7.86 -16.00 1.62
CA GLU A 99 -8.47 -17.33 1.42
C GLU A 99 -8.80 -18.01 2.75
N ARG A 100 -7.91 -17.90 3.75
CA ARG A 100 -8.15 -18.41 5.12
C ARG A 100 -9.24 -17.65 5.87
N LEU A 101 -9.47 -16.39 5.53
CA LEU A 101 -10.56 -15.57 6.09
C LEU A 101 -11.90 -15.83 5.39
N GLY A 102 -11.91 -16.50 4.23
CA GLY A 102 -13.12 -16.73 3.44
C GLY A 102 -13.68 -15.46 2.80
N VAL A 103 -12.86 -14.41 2.66
CA VAL A 103 -13.21 -13.15 2.00
C VAL A 103 -12.81 -13.23 0.53
N GLU A 104 -13.49 -12.49 -0.35
CA GLU A 104 -13.18 -12.45 -1.77
C GLU A 104 -11.68 -12.20 -2.02
N SER A 105 -11.05 -13.11 -2.77
CA SER A 105 -9.61 -13.05 -3.01
C SER A 105 -9.24 -11.83 -3.85
N PRO A 106 -8.15 -11.11 -3.52
CA PRO A 106 -7.71 -9.95 -4.28
C PRO A 106 -7.49 -10.28 -5.75
N THR A 107 -7.89 -9.38 -6.65
CA THR A 107 -7.78 -9.60 -8.10
C THR A 107 -6.31 -9.80 -8.51
N SER A 108 -6.05 -10.65 -9.51
CA SER A 108 -4.70 -10.89 -10.05
C SER A 108 -3.95 -9.62 -10.48
N ARG A 109 -4.67 -8.56 -10.88
CA ARG A 109 -4.10 -7.23 -11.16
C ARG A 109 -3.65 -6.50 -9.89
N GLN A 110 -4.42 -6.57 -8.81
CA GLN A 110 -4.08 -5.96 -7.51
C GLN A 110 -2.86 -6.67 -6.89
N LEU A 111 -2.81 -8.00 -6.96
CA LEU A 111 -1.66 -8.79 -6.51
C LEU A 111 -0.39 -8.45 -7.30
N ARG A 112 -0.48 -8.33 -8.63
CA ARG A 112 0.65 -7.88 -9.46
C ARG A 112 1.12 -6.47 -9.10
N GLY A 113 0.19 -5.55 -8.84
CA GLY A 113 0.50 -4.20 -8.37
C GLY A 113 1.24 -4.21 -7.02
N LEU A 114 0.77 -5.04 -6.08
CA LEU A 114 1.41 -5.18 -4.77
C LEU A 114 2.82 -5.79 -4.88
N ARG A 115 3.02 -6.78 -5.76
CA ARG A 115 4.35 -7.34 -6.08
C ARG A 115 5.28 -6.28 -6.67
N PHE A 116 4.79 -5.48 -7.61
CA PHE A 116 5.58 -4.40 -8.22
C PHE A 116 5.98 -3.35 -7.18
N MET A 117 5.06 -2.96 -6.32
CA MET A 117 5.34 -2.00 -5.25
C MET A 117 6.31 -2.55 -4.20
N GLY A 118 6.20 -3.84 -3.85
CA GLY A 118 7.17 -4.52 -2.99
C GLY A 118 8.56 -4.66 -3.62
N LEU A 119 8.66 -4.71 -4.95
CA LEU A 119 9.92 -4.77 -5.70
C LEU A 119 10.62 -3.40 -5.76
N VAL A 120 9.87 -2.35 -6.05
CA VAL A 120 10.41 -0.98 -6.24
C VAL A 120 10.66 -0.28 -4.90
N ALA A 121 9.73 -0.45 -3.95
CA ALA A 121 9.78 0.14 -2.63
C ALA A 121 9.53 -0.95 -1.57
N PRO A 122 10.54 -1.77 -1.26
CA PRO A 122 10.39 -2.83 -0.26
C PRO A 122 10.05 -2.23 1.11
N PRO A 123 9.21 -2.90 1.93
CA PRO A 123 8.84 -2.40 3.25
C PRO A 123 10.06 -2.30 4.17
N ALA A 124 9.97 -1.48 5.21
CA ALA A 124 11.01 -1.40 6.24
C ALA A 124 11.23 -2.74 7.00
N SER A 125 10.34 -3.72 6.89
CA SER A 125 10.56 -5.07 7.43
C SER A 125 11.32 -6.00 6.48
N ALA A 126 11.57 -5.61 5.23
CA ALA A 126 12.28 -6.43 4.26
C ALA A 126 13.79 -6.50 4.58
N GLY A 127 14.39 -7.67 4.37
CA GLY A 127 15.81 -7.91 4.60
C GLY A 127 16.72 -6.95 3.82
N ILE A 128 17.94 -6.76 4.33
CA ILE A 128 18.93 -5.80 3.80
C ILE A 128 19.10 -5.96 2.28
N LEU A 129 19.16 -7.19 1.79
CA LEU A 129 19.31 -7.51 0.36
C LEU A 129 18.15 -7.00 -0.52
N ALA A 130 16.90 -7.06 -0.03
CA ALA A 130 15.75 -6.57 -0.77
C ALA A 130 15.77 -5.03 -0.89
N ARG A 131 16.18 -4.34 0.18
CA ARG A 131 16.38 -2.88 0.19
C ARG A 131 17.49 -2.45 -0.76
N ILE A 132 18.64 -3.13 -0.71
CA ILE A 132 19.75 -2.88 -1.63
C ILE A 132 19.29 -3.09 -3.07
N ARG A 133 18.57 -4.18 -3.37
CA ARG A 133 18.02 -4.42 -4.71
C ARG A 133 17.12 -3.29 -5.19
N GLY A 134 16.22 -2.78 -4.33
CA GLY A 134 15.35 -1.65 -4.66
C GLY A 134 16.16 -0.39 -4.97
N ILE A 135 17.15 -0.05 -4.14
CA ILE A 135 18.03 1.11 -4.34
C ILE A 135 18.84 0.96 -5.63
N VAL A 136 19.45 -0.20 -5.87
CA VAL A 136 20.22 -0.50 -7.08
C VAL A 136 19.34 -0.37 -8.33
N LEU A 137 18.10 -0.86 -8.28
CA LEU A 137 17.14 -0.71 -9.38
C LEU A 137 16.85 0.76 -9.69
N VAL A 138 16.64 1.58 -8.66
CA VAL A 138 16.40 3.03 -8.83
C VAL A 138 17.64 3.73 -9.40
N ILE A 139 18.83 3.42 -8.89
CA ILE A 139 20.10 3.99 -9.40
C ILE A 139 20.30 3.59 -10.87
N LEU A 140 20.10 2.31 -11.20
CA LEU A 140 20.23 1.80 -12.56
C LEU A 140 19.24 2.48 -13.51
N LEU A 141 18.00 2.69 -13.06
CA LEU A 141 17.00 3.44 -13.83
C LEU A 141 17.47 4.88 -14.12
N VAL A 142 18.00 5.57 -13.11
CA VAL A 142 18.53 6.94 -13.27
C VAL A 142 19.69 6.96 -14.26
N ILE A 143 20.64 6.03 -14.13
CA ILE A 143 21.77 5.90 -15.07
C ILE A 143 21.26 5.65 -16.49
N LEU A 144 20.26 4.78 -16.67
CA LEU A 144 19.69 4.46 -17.97
C LEU A 144 19.00 5.67 -18.61
N VAL A 145 18.26 6.46 -17.82
CA VAL A 145 17.64 7.71 -18.30
C VAL A 145 18.70 8.72 -18.72
N LEU A 146 19.76 8.90 -17.94
CA LEU A 146 20.86 9.80 -18.27
C LEU A 146 21.62 9.33 -19.52
N ALA A 147 21.91 8.04 -19.62
CA ALA A 147 22.57 7.44 -20.78
C ALA A 147 21.71 7.56 -22.05
N ALA A 148 20.40 7.37 -21.94
CA ALA A 148 19.47 7.56 -23.05
C ALA A 148 19.42 9.03 -23.49
N GLY A 149 19.34 9.98 -22.53
CA GLY A 149 19.38 11.41 -22.82
C GLY A 149 20.69 11.83 -23.50
N PHE A 150 21.82 11.34 -22.98
CA PHE A 150 23.15 11.60 -23.54
C PHE A 150 23.30 11.02 -24.94
N GLY A 151 22.85 9.78 -25.15
CA GLY A 151 22.82 9.13 -26.45
C GLY A 151 21.94 9.89 -27.45
N LEU A 152 20.78 10.37 -27.03
CA LEU A 152 19.87 11.17 -27.86
C LEU A 152 20.52 12.48 -28.31
N VAL A 153 21.16 13.20 -27.39
CA VAL A 153 21.86 14.46 -27.69
C VAL A 153 22.99 14.21 -28.68
N LYS A 154 23.81 13.17 -28.48
CA LYS A 154 24.88 12.80 -29.41
C LYS A 154 24.36 12.40 -30.79
N LEU A 155 23.28 11.64 -30.86
CA LEU A 155 22.67 11.22 -32.14
C LEU A 155 22.18 12.43 -32.94
N VAL A 156 21.52 13.39 -32.27
CA VAL A 156 21.04 14.61 -32.92
C VAL A 156 22.19 15.53 -33.32
N ALA A 157 23.27 15.58 -32.53
CA ALA A 157 24.45 16.40 -32.82
C ALA A 157 25.35 15.84 -33.92
N LEU A 158 25.28 14.53 -34.18
CA LEU A 158 26.12 13.84 -35.16
C LEU A 158 26.11 14.49 -36.57
N PRO A 159 24.95 14.80 -37.18
CA PRO A 159 24.92 15.46 -38.49
C PRO A 159 25.48 16.89 -38.50
N PHE A 160 25.65 17.52 -37.33
CA PHE A 160 26.12 18.90 -37.20
C PHE A 160 27.60 19.00 -36.83
N GLY A 161 28.37 17.91 -37.01
CA GLY A 161 29.81 17.87 -36.68
C GLY A 161 30.12 17.53 -35.23
N GLY A 162 29.11 17.13 -34.44
CA GLY A 162 29.24 16.75 -33.04
C GLY A 162 29.24 17.94 -32.07
N LEU A 163 29.03 17.64 -30.80
CA LEU A 163 29.10 18.61 -29.71
C LEU A 163 30.31 18.31 -28.82
N SER A 164 30.86 19.36 -28.21
CA SER A 164 31.82 19.21 -27.12
C SER A 164 31.17 18.48 -25.94
N LEU A 165 32.02 17.88 -25.10
CA LEU A 165 31.55 17.08 -23.96
C LEU A 165 30.74 17.94 -22.98
N ASP A 166 31.17 19.18 -22.75
CA ASP A 166 30.50 20.14 -21.87
C ASP A 166 29.09 20.50 -22.38
N LEU A 167 28.96 20.81 -23.67
CA LEU A 167 27.66 21.10 -24.29
C LEU A 167 26.76 19.86 -24.27
N THR A 168 27.32 18.68 -24.51
CA THR A 168 26.55 17.42 -24.49
C THR A 168 25.98 17.16 -23.10
N ILE A 169 26.76 17.35 -22.03
CA ILE A 169 26.28 17.21 -20.64
C ILE A 169 25.16 18.22 -20.36
N PHE A 170 25.37 19.50 -20.72
CA PHE A 170 24.37 20.54 -20.51
C PHE A 170 23.03 20.20 -21.19
N TYR A 171 23.05 19.88 -22.49
CA TYR A 171 21.83 19.54 -23.23
C TYR A 171 21.20 18.22 -22.75
N THR A 172 21.99 17.27 -22.26
CA THR A 172 21.46 16.04 -21.64
C THR A 172 20.60 16.37 -20.42
N ILE A 173 21.10 17.25 -19.54
CA ILE A 173 20.35 17.68 -18.35
C ILE A 173 19.07 18.41 -18.78
N VAL A 174 19.15 19.30 -19.77
CA VAL A 174 17.97 20.03 -20.30
C VAL A 174 16.93 19.07 -20.87
N VAL A 175 17.33 18.09 -21.69
CA VAL A 175 16.43 17.10 -22.28
C VAL A 175 15.76 16.25 -21.19
N VAL A 176 16.53 15.80 -20.20
CA VAL A 176 15.99 15.03 -19.07
C VAL A 176 15.01 15.87 -18.25
N ALA A 177 15.34 17.14 -17.97
CA ALA A 177 14.45 18.05 -17.26
C ALA A 177 13.13 18.28 -18.02
N ILE A 178 13.20 18.49 -19.35
CA ILE A 178 12.01 18.62 -20.20
C ILE A 178 11.19 17.33 -20.20
N ALA A 179 11.83 16.17 -20.34
CA ALA A 179 11.16 14.87 -20.34
C ALA A 179 10.44 14.61 -19.01
N VAL A 180 11.10 14.89 -17.88
CA VAL A 180 10.51 14.78 -16.54
C VAL A 180 9.37 15.79 -16.37
N GLY A 181 9.56 17.04 -16.78
CA GLY A 181 8.52 18.08 -16.73
C GLY A 181 7.28 17.70 -17.51
N ALA A 182 7.45 17.16 -18.72
CA ALA A 182 6.37 16.63 -19.55
C ALA A 182 5.67 15.45 -18.87
N LEU A 183 6.42 14.47 -18.34
CA LEU A 183 5.87 13.33 -17.60
C LEU A 183 5.04 13.76 -16.38
N VAL A 184 5.52 14.73 -15.61
CA VAL A 184 4.80 15.27 -14.45
C VAL A 184 3.52 15.99 -14.90
N PHE A 185 3.59 16.81 -15.95
CA PHE A 185 2.43 17.53 -16.47
C PHE A 185 1.35 16.58 -17.00
N PHE A 186 1.73 15.62 -17.85
CA PHE A 186 0.82 14.61 -18.38
C PHE A 186 0.32 13.65 -17.28
N GLY A 187 1.18 13.28 -16.33
CA GLY A 187 0.83 12.45 -15.18
C GLY A 187 -0.24 13.11 -14.30
N ARG A 188 -0.06 14.39 -13.94
CA ARG A 188 -1.05 15.17 -13.20
C ARG A 188 -2.38 15.29 -13.96
N ARG A 189 -2.34 15.49 -15.27
CA ARG A 189 -3.55 15.55 -16.11
C ARG A 189 -4.30 14.22 -16.12
N ARG A 190 -3.60 13.09 -16.18
CA ARG A 190 -4.19 11.74 -16.16
C ARG A 190 -4.74 11.39 -14.78
N GLN A 191 -4.04 11.77 -13.71
CA GLN A 191 -4.51 11.59 -12.33
C GLN A 191 -5.80 12.37 -12.05
N LYS A 192 -5.89 13.62 -12.51
CA LYS A 192 -7.13 14.42 -12.40
C LYS A 192 -8.32 13.77 -13.12
N ARG A 193 -8.10 13.21 -14.31
CA ARG A 193 -9.15 12.49 -15.06
C ARG A 193 -9.61 11.22 -14.35
N ALA A 194 -8.68 10.45 -13.76
CA ALA A 194 -9.02 9.26 -12.99
C ALA A 194 -9.75 9.59 -11.68
N GLN A 195 -9.44 10.72 -11.03
CA GLN A 195 -10.15 11.20 -9.85
C GLN A 195 -11.57 11.66 -10.19
N ALA A 196 -11.76 12.36 -11.30
CA ALA A 196 -13.08 12.75 -11.79
C ALA A 196 -13.97 11.54 -12.07
N GLN A 197 -13.44 10.52 -12.76
CA GLN A 197 -14.18 9.28 -13.03
C GLN A 197 -14.56 8.50 -11.76
N ARG A 198 -13.70 8.52 -10.72
CA ARG A 198 -14.03 7.92 -9.42
C ARG A 198 -15.10 8.73 -8.69
N ALA A 199 -15.04 10.05 -8.74
CA ALA A 199 -16.06 10.92 -8.16
C ALA A 199 -17.42 10.73 -8.85
N GLU A 200 -17.43 10.58 -10.18
CA GLU A 200 -18.63 10.28 -10.96
C GLU A 200 -19.21 8.89 -10.64
N GLN A 201 -18.38 7.86 -10.46
CA GLN A 201 -18.85 6.53 -10.03
C GLN A 201 -19.43 6.53 -8.61
N LEU A 202 -18.86 7.33 -7.70
CA LEU A 202 -19.38 7.52 -6.34
C LEU A 202 -20.66 8.35 -6.32
N ALA A 203 -20.86 9.26 -7.29
CA ALA A 203 -22.05 10.09 -7.41
C ALA A 203 -23.21 9.40 -8.15
N GLY A 204 -22.91 8.56 -9.15
CA GLY A 204 -23.92 7.79 -9.92
C GLY A 204 -24.33 6.45 -9.30
N GLY A 205 -23.68 6.05 -8.20
CA GLY A 205 -24.00 4.84 -7.44
C GLY A 205 -24.89 5.07 -6.21
N ARG A 206 -25.56 6.24 -6.10
CA ARG A 206 -26.60 6.53 -5.10
C ARG A 206 -27.97 6.51 -5.75
#